data_AF-A0A958DIR8-F1
#
_entry.id   AF-A0A958DIR8-F1
#
_cell.length_a   1.000
_cell.length_b   1.000
_cell.length_c   1.000
_cell.angle_alpha   90.00
_cell.angle_beta   90.00
_cell.angle_gamma   90.00
#
_symmetry.space_group_name_H-M   'P 1'
#
loop_
_entity.id
_entity.type
_entity.pdbx_description
1 polymer ?
#
loop_
_entity_poly.entity_id
_entity_poly.type
_entity_poly.pdbx_seq_one_letter_code
_entity_poly.pdbx_strand_id
1 'polypeptide(L)' 'PPQQVAGPSEVSVETWVQIVKAQQQIYIRPDGTYDQQAFDPEADGKLEWVQWNKRRDAMLERDR' A
#
# COMPACT_ATOMS: atom_id res chain seq x y z
N PRO A 1 -12.07 29.26 -5.22
CA PRO A 1 -12.32 28.81 -3.82
C PRO A 1 -11.94 27.33 -3.72
N PRO A 2 -11.46 26.83 -2.56
CA PRO A 2 -11.23 25.40 -2.40
C PRO A 2 -12.54 24.63 -2.54
N GLN A 3 -12.52 23.52 -3.25
CA GLN A 3 -13.68 22.67 -3.48
C GLN A 3 -13.57 21.44 -2.59
N GLN A 4 -14.62 21.17 -1.81
CA GLN A 4 -14.63 20.00 -0.93
C GLN A 4 -14.71 18.73 -1.75
N VAL A 5 -13.76 17.82 -1.52
CA VAL A 5 -13.74 16.51 -2.14
C VAL A 5 -14.57 15.56 -1.26
N ALA A 6 -15.35 14.69 -1.89
CA ALA A 6 -16.09 13.66 -1.18
C ALA A 6 -15.13 12.75 -0.40
N GLY A 7 -15.55 12.33 0.79
CA GLY A 7 -14.80 11.36 1.59
C GLY A 7 -14.77 9.97 0.94
N PRO A 8 -13.99 9.03 1.51
CA PRO A 8 -13.96 7.65 1.05
C PRO A 8 -15.35 7.01 1.05
N SER A 9 -15.64 6.17 0.06
CA SER A 9 -16.86 5.37 0.00
C SER A 9 -16.59 3.92 0.38
N GLU A 10 -17.60 3.25 0.94
CA GLU A 10 -17.57 1.80 1.09
C GLU A 10 -17.55 1.12 -0.28
N VAL A 11 -16.81 0.02 -0.38
CA VAL A 11 -16.65 -0.75 -1.62
C VAL A 11 -17.00 -2.21 -1.36
N SER A 12 -17.43 -2.92 -2.41
CA SER A 12 -17.67 -4.37 -2.30
C SER A 12 -16.37 -5.12 -1.99
N VAL A 13 -16.49 -6.33 -1.43
CA VAL A 13 -15.31 -7.19 -1.19
C VAL A 13 -14.57 -7.47 -2.49
N GLU A 14 -15.27 -7.72 -3.60
CA GLU A 14 -14.61 -7.92 -4.90
C GLU A 14 -13.81 -6.69 -5.32
N THR A 15 -14.40 -5.50 -5.18
CA THR A 15 -13.76 -4.23 -5.51
C THR A 15 -12.54 -3.98 -4.63
N TRP A 16 -12.67 -4.23 -3.33
CA TRP A 16 -11.56 -4.15 -2.38
C TRP A 16 -10.42 -5.11 -2.78
N VAL A 17 -10.75 -6.35 -3.13
CA VAL A 17 -9.77 -7.35 -3.59
C VAL A 17 -9.06 -6.88 -4.85
N GLN A 18 -9.74 -6.24 -5.80
CA GLN A 18 -9.08 -5.69 -7.00
C GLN A 18 -8.13 -4.54 -6.64
N ILE A 19 -8.55 -3.62 -5.76
CA ILE A 19 -7.72 -2.51 -5.28
C ILE A 19 -6.45 -3.05 -4.60
N VAL A 20 -6.60 -4.04 -3.73
CA VAL A 20 -5.48 -4.63 -3.00
C VAL A 20 -4.60 -5.50 -3.90
N LYS A 21 -5.18 -6.34 -4.77
CA LYS A 21 -4.43 -7.20 -5.72
C LYS A 21 -3.59 -6.39 -6.69
N ALA A 22 -4.05 -5.21 -7.07
CA ALA A 22 -3.30 -4.35 -7.96
C ALA A 22 -1.92 -3.99 -7.36
N GLN A 23 -1.76 -4.03 -6.02
CA GLN A 23 -0.49 -3.82 -5.29
C GLN A 23 0.37 -2.74 -5.95
N GLN A 24 -0.22 -1.56 -6.13
CA GLN A 24 0.43 -0.45 -6.81
C GLN A 24 1.09 0.47 -5.79
N GLN A 25 2.36 0.76 -6.03
CA GLN A 25 3.02 1.90 -5.44
C GLN A 25 2.68 3.13 -6.27
N ILE A 26 2.16 4.18 -5.62
CA ILE A 26 1.97 5.49 -6.23
C ILE A 26 3.09 6.40 -5.74
N TYR A 27 3.96 6.82 -6.64
CA TYR A 27 4.98 7.84 -6.33
C TYR A 27 4.44 9.21 -6.71
N ILE A 28 4.30 10.09 -5.73
CA ILE A 28 3.87 11.48 -5.94
C ILE A 28 5.10 12.40 -5.91
N ARG A 29 5.28 13.18 -6.98
CA ARG A 29 6.36 14.16 -7.13
C ARG A 29 6.02 15.48 -6.45
N PRO A 30 7.02 16.33 -6.13
CA PRO A 30 6.78 17.65 -5.54
C PRO A 30 5.89 18.57 -6.38
N ASP A 31 5.82 18.36 -7.70
CA ASP A 31 4.96 19.12 -8.62
C ASP A 31 3.51 18.60 -8.68
N GLY A 32 3.19 17.56 -7.89
CA GLY A 32 1.86 16.95 -7.81
C GLY A 32 1.56 15.93 -8.90
N THR A 33 2.49 15.68 -9.84
CA THR A 33 2.36 14.56 -10.77
C THR A 33 2.63 13.23 -10.07
N TYR A 34 2.08 12.14 -10.59
CA TYR A 34 2.27 10.82 -10.01
C TYR A 34 2.62 9.77 -11.07
N ASP A 35 3.27 8.69 -10.64
CA ASP A 35 3.43 7.47 -11.41
C ASP A 35 2.97 6.25 -10.63
N GLN A 36 2.37 5.29 -11.35
CA GLN A 36 2.00 3.98 -10.83
C GLN A 36 3.13 3.00 -11.14
N GLN A 37 3.59 2.28 -10.10
CA GLN A 37 4.67 1.30 -10.21
C GLN A 37 4.27 0.05 -9.43
N ALA A 38 4.81 -1.10 -9.82
CA ALA A 38 4.73 -2.28 -8.97
C ALA A 38 5.69 -2.11 -7.78
N PHE A 39 5.37 -2.70 -6.64
CA PHE A 39 6.35 -2.85 -5.56
C PHE A 39 7.54 -3.68 -6.03
N ASP A 40 8.72 -3.36 -5.51
CA ASP A 40 9.93 -4.15 -5.70
C ASP A 40 10.22 -4.88 -4.38
N PRO A 41 9.86 -6.16 -4.26
CA PRO A 41 10.02 -6.88 -3.00
C PRO A 41 11.47 -6.96 -2.49
N GLU A 42 12.45 -6.87 -3.39
CA GLU A 42 13.87 -6.90 -3.02
C GLU A 42 14.31 -5.54 -2.49
N ALA A 43 14.00 -4.46 -3.20
CA ALA A 43 14.33 -3.11 -2.76
C ALA A 43 13.53 -2.72 -1.51
N ASP A 44 12.22 -2.94 -1.50
CA ASP A 44 11.34 -2.63 -0.38
C ASP A 44 11.65 -3.51 0.84
N GLY A 45 12.12 -4.74 0.61
CA GLY A 45 12.57 -5.63 1.66
C GLY A 45 13.74 -5.09 2.49
N LYS A 46 14.48 -4.10 1.99
CA LYS A 46 15.58 -3.43 2.69
C LYS A 46 15.09 -2.31 3.62
N LEU A 47 13.83 -1.86 3.49
CA LEU A 47 13.25 -0.83 4.35
C LEU A 47 13.02 -1.36 5.77
N GLU A 48 13.44 -0.59 6.78
CA GLU A 48 13.32 -0.97 8.20
C GLU A 48 11.89 -1.36 8.60
N TRP A 49 10.90 -0.63 8.08
CA TRP A 49 9.50 -0.89 8.34
C TRP A 49 9.05 -2.26 7.79
N VAL A 50 9.47 -2.61 6.57
CA VAL A 50 9.13 -3.89 5.93
C VAL A 50 9.81 -5.04 6.67
N GLN A 51 11.07 -4.87 7.06
CA GLN A 51 11.78 -5.86 7.85
C GLN A 51 11.13 -6.08 9.22
N TRP A 52 10.70 -5.01 9.88
CA TRP A 52 9.97 -5.09 11.15
C TRP A 52 8.66 -5.87 10.98
N ASN A 53 7.88 -5.56 9.94
CA ASN A 53 6.63 -6.27 9.65
C ASN A 53 6.86 -7.76 9.44
N LYS A 54 7.83 -8.14 8.59
CA LYS A 54 8.17 -9.55 8.35
C LYS A 54 8.54 -10.29 9.64
N ARG A 55 9.29 -9.65 10.55
CA ARG A 55 9.62 -10.23 11.87
C ARG A 55 8.38 -10.43 12.72
N ARG A 56 7.47 -9.46 12.76
CA ARG A 56 6.21 -9.56 13.49
C ARG A 56 5.32 -10.66 12.94
N ASP A 57 5.18 -10.76 11.62
CA ASP A 57 4.37 -11.80 10.97
C ASP A 57 4.92 -13.19 11.31
N ALA A 58 6.24 -13.38 11.24
CA ALA A 58 6.88 -14.63 11.63
C ALA A 58 6.65 -14.99 13.12
N MET A 59 6.56 -14.01 14.02
CA MET A 59 6.21 -14.26 15.43
C MET A 59 4.75 -14.71 15.57
N LEU A 60 3.82 -14.05 14.88
CA LEU A 60 2.40 -14.38 14.92
C LEU A 60 2.09 -15.74 14.28
N GLU A 61 2.84 -16.15 13.25
CA GLU A 61 2.75 -17.48 12.67
C GLU A 61 3.34 -18.57 13.58
N ARG A 62 4.39 -18.25 14.33
CA ARG A 62 4.99 -19.19 15.30
C ARG A 62 4.07 -19.46 16.50
N ASP A 63 3.26 -18.48 16.87
CA ASP A 63 2.38 -18.54 18.04
C ASP A 63 0.95 -19.04 17.68
N ARG A 64 0.73 -19.47 16.44
CA ARG A 64 -0.52 -20.07 15.94
C ARG A 64 -0.41 -21.60 15.84
#